data_AF-A0A164HNP5-F1
#
_entry.id   AF-A0A164HNP5-F1
#
_cell.length_a   1.000
_cell.length_b   1.000
_cell.length_c   1.000
_cell.angle_alpha   90.00
_cell.angle_beta   90.00
_cell.angle_gamma   90.00
#
_symmetry.space_group_name_H-M   'P 1'
#
loop_
_entity.id
_entity.type
_entity.pdbx_description
1 polymer ?
#
loop_
_entity_poly.entity_id
_entity_poly.type
_entity_poly.pdbx_seq_one_letter_code
_entity_poly.pdbx_strand_id
1 'polypeptide(L)' 'MTTLAPTLAAISAGAVFMGANTYIGNAPNLMVKAIAEDRGVKMPSFFGYMLWSGAVLIPLFVVMSFIWFQ' A
#
# COMPACT_ATOMS: atom_id res chain seq x y z
N MET A 1 26.58 9.71 -13.59
CA MET A 1 26.19 8.70 -12.58
C MET A 1 24.76 8.90 -12.04
N THR A 2 23.97 9.87 -12.50
CA THR A 2 22.62 10.16 -11.97
C THR A 2 21.51 10.14 -13.02
N THR A 3 21.80 9.73 -14.26
CA THR A 3 20.86 9.77 -15.40
C THR A 3 19.54 9.04 -15.14
N LEU A 4 19.55 8.00 -14.30
CA LEU A 4 18.37 7.19 -13.95
C LEU A 4 17.83 7.44 -12.53
N ALA A 5 18.31 8.48 -11.85
CA ALA A 5 17.83 8.82 -10.50
C ALA A 5 16.28 9.01 -10.44
N PRO A 6 15.62 9.65 -11.44
CA PRO A 6 14.16 9.77 -11.44
C PRO A 6 13.45 8.42 -11.57
N THR A 7 13.99 7.51 -12.39
CA THR A 7 13.45 6.15 -12.55
C THR A 7 13.56 5.35 -11.26
N LEU A 8 14.71 5.43 -10.59
CA LEU A 8 14.90 4.75 -9.30
C LEU A 8 13.93 5.32 -8.24
N ALA A 9 13.75 6.64 -8.19
CA ALA A 9 12.79 7.27 -7.29
C ALA A 9 11.35 6.79 -7.56
N ALA A 10 10.93 6.69 -8.82
CA ALA A 10 9.62 6.17 -9.20
C ALA A 10 9.43 4.70 -8.78
N ILE A 11 10.45 3.85 -8.97
CA ILE A 11 10.42 2.44 -8.54
C ILE A 11 10.33 2.35 -7.01
N SER A 12 11.16 3.09 -6.29
CA SER A 12 11.14 3.12 -4.82
C SER A 12 9.80 3.59 -4.27
N ALA A 13 9.25 4.66 -4.84
CA ALA A 13 7.93 5.17 -4.49
C ALA A 13 6.83 4.12 -4.74
N GLY A 14 6.82 3.52 -5.94
CA GLY A 14 5.84 2.49 -6.29
C GLY A 14 5.90 1.26 -5.37
N ALA A 15 7.09 0.80 -5.01
CA ALA A 15 7.27 -0.32 -4.08
C ALA A 15 6.68 -0.02 -2.69
N VAL A 16 6.86 1.20 -2.18
CA VAL A 16 6.33 1.61 -0.87
C VAL A 16 4.82 1.79 -0.90
N PHE A 17 4.29 2.54 -1.88
CA PHE A 17 2.86 2.87 -1.92
C PHE A 17 1.96 1.67 -2.23
N MET A 18 2.45 0.69 -3.00
CA MET A 18 1.63 -0.47 -3.39
C MET A 18 1.56 -1.57 -2.33
N GLY A 19 2.50 -1.60 -1.37
CA GLY A 19 2.55 -2.63 -0.34
C GLY A 19 1.35 -2.60 0.64
N ALA A 20 0.72 -1.45 0.83
CA ALA A 20 -0.40 -1.29 1.77
C ALA A 20 -1.78 -1.70 1.19
N ASN A 21 -1.87 -1.98 -0.11
CA ASN A 21 -3.16 -2.24 -0.77
C ASN A 21 -3.76 -3.61 -0.44
N THR A 22 -2.98 -4.56 0.08
CA THR A 22 -3.49 -5.90 0.43
C THR A 22 -2.91 -6.37 1.75
N TYR A 23 -3.48 -7.43 2.33
CA TYR A 23 -2.91 -8.06 3.53
C TYR A 23 -1.55 -8.72 3.29
N ILE A 24 -1.30 -9.20 2.07
CA ILE A 24 -0.04 -9.86 1.71
C ILE A 24 1.01 -8.87 1.19
N GLY A 25 0.61 -7.66 0.82
CA GLY A 25 1.47 -6.68 0.18
C GLY A 25 2.56 -6.13 1.09
N ASN A 26 2.34 -6.14 2.42
CA ASN A 26 3.38 -5.85 3.40
C ASN A 26 3.25 -6.79 4.62
N ALA A 27 4.39 -7.20 5.17
CA ALA A 27 4.42 -8.10 6.32
C ALA A 27 3.69 -7.56 7.57
N PRO A 28 3.81 -6.26 7.92
CA PRO A 28 3.03 -5.68 9.02
C PRO A 28 1.51 -5.85 8.90
N ASN A 29 0.91 -5.72 7.71
CA ASN A 29 -0.53 -5.86 7.49
C ASN A 29 -1.01 -7.28 7.81
N LEU A 30 -0.27 -8.29 7.35
CA LEU A 30 -0.56 -9.69 7.65
C LEU A 30 -0.42 -9.97 9.15
N MET A 31 0.62 -9.41 9.79
CA MET A 31 0.85 -9.52 11.23
C MET A 31 -0.31 -8.90 12.03
N VAL A 32 -0.74 -7.69 11.68
CA VAL A 32 -1.86 -7.00 12.35
C VAL A 32 -3.16 -7.78 12.14
N LYS A 33 -3.42 -8.30 10.93
CA LYS A 33 -4.58 -9.16 10.66
C LYS A 33 -4.58 -10.39 11.56
N ALA A 34 -3.45 -11.09 11.67
CA ALA A 34 -3.33 -12.28 12.49
C ALA A 34 -3.54 -12.00 13.99
N ILE A 35 -2.96 -10.90 14.51
CA ILE A 35 -3.14 -10.48 15.91
C ILE A 35 -4.61 -10.10 16.18
N ALA A 36 -5.27 -9.41 15.25
CA ALA A 36 -6.66 -9.04 15.39
C ALA A 36 -7.59 -10.28 15.38
N GLU A 37 -7.34 -11.23 14.47
CA GLU A 37 -8.07 -12.50 14.40
C GLU A 37 -7.88 -13.33 15.68
N ASP A 38 -6.66 -13.43 16.21
CA ASP A 38 -6.34 -14.12 17.47
C ASP A 38 -7.07 -13.51 18.68
N ARG A 39 -7.27 -12.19 18.67
CA ARG A 39 -8.05 -11.46 19.69
C ARG A 39 -9.57 -11.51 19.47
N GLY A 40 -10.04 -12.26 18.48
CA GLY A 40 -11.47 -12.39 18.17
C GLY A 40 -12.09 -11.19 17.45
N VAL A 41 -11.28 -10.26 16.92
CA VAL A 41 -11.76 -9.16 16.09
C VAL A 41 -12.01 -9.67 14.68
N LYS A 42 -13.23 -9.47 14.17
CA LYS A 42 -13.58 -9.84 12.80
C LYS A 42 -12.85 -8.95 11.80
N MET A 43 -11.84 -9.49 11.15
CA MET A 43 -11.13 -8.82 10.06
C MET A 43 -11.85 -9.01 8.73
N PRO A 44 -11.84 -8.00 7.83
CA PRO A 44 -12.41 -8.15 6.49
C PRO A 44 -11.65 -9.22 5.70
N SER A 45 -12.34 -9.85 4.75
CA SER A 45 -11.74 -10.80 3.80
C SER A 45 -10.68 -10.12 2.93
N PHE A 46 -9.85 -10.91 2.25
CA PHE A 46 -8.77 -10.39 1.40
C PHE A 46 -9.26 -9.33 0.39
N PHE A 47 -10.31 -9.67 -0.37
CA PHE A 47 -10.90 -8.77 -1.35
C PHE A 47 -11.66 -7.60 -0.71
N GLY A 48 -12.27 -7.81 0.46
CA GLY A 48 -12.93 -6.73 1.21
C GLY A 48 -11.94 -5.66 1.67
N TYR A 49 -10.78 -6.09 2.20
CA TYR A 49 -9.70 -5.18 2.56
C TYR A 49 -9.13 -4.48 1.33
N MET A 50 -8.90 -5.21 0.24
CA MET A 50 -8.35 -4.65 -1.01
C MET A 50 -9.24 -3.55 -1.60
N LEU A 51 -10.56 -3.73 -1.56
CA LEU A 51 -11.51 -2.71 -2.01
C LEU A 51 -11.43 -1.47 -1.11
N TRP A 52 -11.40 -1.67 0.20
CA TRP A 52 -11.35 -0.59 1.19
C TRP A 52 -10.04 0.20 1.13
N SER A 53 -8.91 -0.49 1.12
CA SER A 53 -7.58 0.11 1.02
C SER A 53 -7.41 0.80 -0.33
N GLY A 54 -7.80 0.16 -1.43
CA GLY A 54 -7.72 0.74 -2.77
C GLY A 54 -8.55 2.01 -2.93
N ALA A 55 -9.77 2.03 -2.36
CA ALA A 55 -10.64 3.20 -2.40
C ALA A 55 -10.05 4.43 -1.68
N VAL A 56 -9.15 4.24 -0.72
CA VAL A 56 -8.51 5.35 0.03
C VAL A 56 -7.12 5.65 -0.50
N LEU A 57 -6.29 4.62 -0.68
CA LEU A 57 -4.87 4.75 -1.00
C LEU A 57 -4.63 5.09 -2.48
N ILE A 58 -5.43 4.58 -3.42
CA ILE A 58 -5.24 4.89 -4.84
C ILE A 58 -5.53 6.37 -5.13
N PRO A 59 -6.65 6.97 -4.66
CA PRO A 59 -6.86 8.42 -4.83
C PRO A 59 -5.76 9.26 -4.20
N LEU A 60 -5.31 8.91 -2.99
CA LEU A 60 -4.20 9.60 -2.34
C LEU A 60 -2.90 9.49 -3.15
N PHE A 61 -2.60 8.31 -3.68
CA PHE A 61 -1.43 8.09 -4.54
C PHE A 61 -1.49 8.93 -5.83
N VAL A 62 -2.67 9.05 -6.44
CA VAL A 62 -2.89 9.90 -7.63
C VAL A 62 -2.62 11.37 -7.29
N VAL A 63 -3.20 11.87 -6.19
CA VAL A 63 -2.96 13.24 -5.72
C VAL A 63 -1.48 13.47 -5.43
N MET A 64 -0.83 12.52 -4.75
CA MET A 64 0.60 12.62 -4.46
C MET A 64 1.47 12.62 -5.73
N SER A 65 1.08 11.84 -6.73
CA SER A 65 1.80 11.79 -8.01
C SER A 65 1.76 13.16 -8.70
N PHE A 66 0.59 13.80 -8.75
CA PHE A 66 0.46 15.12 -9.40
C PHE A 66 1.17 16.26 -8.69
N ILE A 67 1.31 16.21 -7.36
CA ILE A 67 1.93 17.27 -6.58
C ILE A 67 3.46 17.10 -6.51
N TRP A 68 3.96 15.87 -6.33
CA TRP A 68 5.38 15.61 -6.04
C TRP A 68 6.15 14.92 -7.18
N PHE A 69 5.47 14.21 -8.09
CA PHE A 69 6.10 13.42 -9.17
C PHE A 69 5.62 13.90 -10.56
N GLN A 70 5.77 15.21 -10.84
CA GLN A 70 5.43 15.80 -12.13
C GLN A 70 6.24 15.21 -13.28
#